data_AF-A0A382TCI7-F1
#
_entry.id   AF-A0A382TCI7-F1
#
_cell.length_a   1.000
_cell.length_b   1.000
_cell.length_c   1.000
_cell.angle_alpha   90.00
_cell.angle_beta   90.00
_cell.angle_gamma   90.00
#
_symmetry.space_group_name_H-M   'P 1'
#
loop_
_entity.id
_entity.type
_entity.pdbx_description
1 polymer ?
#
loop_
_entity_poly.entity_id
_entity_poly.type
_entity_poly.pdbx_seq_one_letter_code
_entity_poly.pdbx_strand_id
1 'polypeptide(L)' 'MARKKIALIGGGQIGGNLALLINQKELGDVVIYDIPQAEGMTKGKALDIMQLRPHDGYDT' A
#
# COMPACT_ATOMS: atom_id res chain seq x y z
N MET A 1 8.25 18.01 -7.10
CA MET A 1 7.05 18.21 -6.24
C MET A 1 7.05 17.12 -5.18
N ALA A 2 6.48 17.35 -3.99
CA ALA A 2 6.33 16.29 -2.99
C ALA A 2 5.37 15.20 -3.51
N ARG A 3 5.71 13.91 -3.32
CA ARG A 3 4.78 12.81 -3.63
C ARG A 3 3.50 12.98 -2.81
N LYS A 4 2.37 12.62 -3.42
CA LYS A 4 1.08 12.62 -2.71
C LYS A 4 1.12 11.53 -1.66
N LYS A 5 0.52 11.80 -0.50
CA LYS A 5 0.37 10.80 0.57
C LYS A 5 -1.10 10.41 0.67
N ILE A 6 -1.39 9.12 0.54
CA ILE A 6 -2.74 8.57 0.47
C ILE A 6 -2.95 7.64 1.67
N ALA A 7 -3.88 8.00 2.55
CA ALA A 7 -4.25 7.17 3.69
C ALA A 7 -5.43 6.27 3.32
N LEU A 8 -5.28 4.96 3.52
CA LEU A 8 -6.33 3.96 3.40
C LEU A 8 -6.76 3.51 4.80
N ILE A 9 -8.00 3.84 5.17
CA ILE A 9 -8.58 3.44 6.45
C ILE A 9 -9.31 2.11 6.26
N GLY A 10 -8.66 1.03 6.66
CA GLY A 10 -9.05 -0.36 6.45
C GLY A 10 -8.12 -1.07 5.44
N GLY A 11 -7.38 -2.07 5.91
CA GLY A 11 -6.47 -2.93 5.15
C GLY A 11 -7.09 -4.26 4.72
N GLY A 12 -8.43 -4.30 4.59
CA GLY A 12 -9.19 -5.46 4.09
C GLY A 12 -8.91 -5.78 2.62
N GLN A 13 -9.83 -6.47 1.94
CA GLN A 13 -9.63 -6.83 0.52
C GLN A 13 -9.57 -5.59 -0.38
N ILE A 14 -10.52 -4.66 -0.19
CA ILE A 14 -10.60 -3.42 -0.98
C ILE A 14 -9.39 -2.52 -0.69
N GLY A 15 -9.04 -2.32 0.58
CA GLY A 15 -7.89 -1.50 0.97
C GLY A 15 -6.57 -2.03 0.42
N GLY A 16 -6.36 -3.36 0.47
CA GLY A 16 -5.18 -3.98 -0.13
C GLY A 16 -5.10 -3.77 -1.64
N ASN A 17 -6.20 -3.99 -2.37
CA ASN A 17 -6.22 -3.79 -3.81
C ASN A 17 -6.04 -2.32 -4.21
N LEU A 18 -6.59 -1.37 -3.45
CA LEU A 18 -6.33 0.06 -3.66
C LEU A 18 -4.85 0.39 -3.44
N ALA A 19 -4.22 -0.15 -2.40
CA ALA A 19 -2.79 0.06 -2.13
C ALA A 19 -1.91 -0.45 -3.29
N LEU A 20 -2.25 -1.62 -3.84
CA LEU A 20 -1.59 -2.19 -5.02
C LEU A 20 -1.76 -1.30 -6.25
N LEU A 21 -2.99 -0.91 -6.58
CA LEU A 21 -3.28 -0.08 -7.75
C LEU A 21 -2.64 1.31 -7.65
N ILE A 22 -2.60 1.90 -6.45
CA ILE A 22 -1.92 3.18 -6.22
C ILE A 22 -0.42 3.05 -6.49
N ASN A 23 0.22 1.96 -6.02
CA ASN A 23 1.64 1.71 -6.28
C ASN A 23 1.90 1.48 -7.78
N GLN A 24 1.12 0.62 -8.44
CA GLN A 24 1.28 0.30 -9.87
C GLN A 24 1.07 1.51 -10.79
N LYS A 25 0.30 2.51 -10.33
CA LYS A 25 0.02 3.75 -11.08
C LYS A 25 0.86 4.93 -10.60
N GLU A 26 1.78 4.71 -9.66
CA GLU A 26 2.68 5.72 -9.10
C GLU A 26 1.96 6.99 -8.60
N LEU A 27 0.74 6.82 -8.05
CA LEU A 27 -0.11 7.96 -7.66
C LEU A 27 0.38 8.64 -6.37
N GLY A 28 1.16 7.93 -5.55
CA GLY A 28 1.70 8.45 -4.31
C GLY A 28 2.06 7.38 -3.28
N ASP A 29 2.52 7.83 -2.12
CA ASP A 29 2.88 7.00 -0.98
C ASP A 29 1.63 6.57 -0.21
N VAL A 30 1.49 5.28 0.05
CA VAL A 30 0.31 4.71 0.73
C VAL A 30 0.60 4.47 2.20
N VAL A 31 -0.34 4.87 3.05
CA VAL A 31 -0.40 4.45 4.45
C VAL A 31 -1.67 3.63 4.64
N ILE A 32 -1.55 2.37 5.05
CA ILE A 32 -2.70 1.54 5.40
C ILE A 32 -2.85 1.55 6.92
N TYR A 33 -3.99 2.04 7.40
CA TYR A 33 -4.34 2.09 8.81
C TYR A 33 -5.48 1.11 9.07
N ASP A 34 -5.37 0.31 10.13
CA ASP A 34 -6.42 -0.65 10.51
C ASP A 34 -6.50 -0.79 12.03
N ILE A 35 -7.53 -1.50 12.50
CA ILE A 35 -7.71 -1.82 13.92
C ILE A 35 -6.53 -2.66 14.44
N PRO A 36 -6.22 -2.60 15.76
CA PRO A 36 -5.07 -3.30 16.33
C PRO A 36 -5.00 -4.81 16.00
N GLN A 37 -6.15 -5.48 15.93
CA GLN A 37 -6.25 -6.91 15.60
C GLN A 37 -5.79 -7.23 14.17
N ALA A 38 -5.87 -6.26 13.25
CA ALA A 38 -5.51 -6.40 11.85
C ALA A 38 -4.11 -5.87 11.53
N GLU A 39 -3.38 -5.30 12.49
CA GLU A 39 -2.07 -4.66 12.27
C GLU A 39 -1.07 -5.60 11.59
N GLY A 40 -0.96 -6.85 12.05
CA GLY A 40 -0.06 -7.85 11.47
C GLY A 40 -0.41 -8.18 10.01
N MET A 41 -1.69 -8.35 9.70
CA MET A 41 -2.17 -8.60 8.33
C MET A 41 -1.88 -7.40 7.42
N THR A 42 -2.21 -6.20 7.88
CA THR A 42 -2.01 -4.97 7.12
C THR A 42 -0.53 -4.71 6.83
N LYS A 43 0.37 -4.97 7.80
CA LYS A 43 1.82 -4.92 7.58
C LYS A 43 2.29 -5.96 6.57
N GLY A 44 1.77 -7.19 6.65
CA GLY A 44 2.09 -8.25 5.69
C GLY A 44 1.74 -7.86 4.25
N LYS A 45 0.54 -7.29 4.03
CA LYS A 45 0.13 -6.79 2.71
C LYS A 45 1.00 -5.64 2.21
N ALA A 46 1.35 -4.70 3.10
CA ALA A 46 2.22 -3.60 2.74
C ALA A 46 3.62 -4.10 2.32
N LEU A 47 4.17 -5.08 3.04
CA LEU A 47 5.45 -5.71 2.71
C LEU A 47 5.40 -6.43 1.36
N ASP A 48 4.34 -7.21 1.12
CA ASP A 48 4.13 -7.92 -0.15
C ASP A 48 4.10 -6.95 -1.35
N ILE A 49 3.33 -5.87 -1.24
CA ILE A 49 3.27 -4.81 -2.27
C ILE A 49 4.65 -4.15 -2.45
N MET A 50 5.38 -3.87 -1.37
CA MET A 50 6.72 -3.29 -1.47
C MET A 50 7.72 -4.20 -2.18
N GLN A 51 7.64 -5.51 -1.93
CA GLN A 51 8.51 -6.50 -2.57
C GLN A 51 8.17 -6.74 -4.04
N LEU A 52 6.94 -6.42 -4.46
CA LEU A 52 6.55 -6.43 -5.88
C LEU A 52 7.16 -5.27 -6.68
N ARG A 53 7.42 -4.11 -6.04
CA ARG A 53 7.89 -2.89 -6.74
C ARG A 53 9.15 -3.10 -7.60
N PRO A 54 10.22 -3.78 -7.13
CA PRO A 54 11.41 -4.02 -7.95
C PRO A 54 11.17 -4.96 -9.13
N HIS A 55 10.20 -5.87 -9.01
CA HIS A 55 9.85 -6.80 -10.09
C HIS A 55 9.14 -6.08 -11.23
N ASP A 56 8.17 -5.22 -10.90
CA ASP A 56 7.36 -4.51 -11.90
C ASP A 56 8.00 -3.20 -12.39
N GLY A 57 9.10 -2.75 -11.76
CA GLY A 57 9.89 -1.60 -12.19
C GLY A 57 9.31 -0.23 -11.78
N TYR A 58 8.46 -0.18 -10.74
CA TYR A 58 7.91 1.08 -10.22
C TYR A 58 8.90 1.79 -9.28
N ASP A 59 8.97 3.12 -9.40
CA ASP A 59 9.98 3.99 -8.80
C ASP A 59 9.99 3.94 -7.25
N THR A 60 11.20 4.00 -6.66
CA THR A 60 11.54 3.86 -5.22
C THR A 60 11.08 5.00 -4.35
#